data_AF-A0A549YF70-F1
#
_entry.id   AF-A0A549YF70-F1
#
_cell.length_a   1.000
_cell.length_b   1.000
_cell.length_c   1.000
_cell.angle_alpha   90.00
_cell.angle_beta   90.00
_cell.angle_gamma   90.00
#
_symmetry.space_group_name_H-M   'P 1'
#
loop_
_entity.id
_entity.type
_entity.pdbx_description
1 polymer ?
#
loop_
_entity_poly.entity_id
_entity_poly.type
_entity_poly.pdbx_seq_one_letter_code
_entity_poly.pdbx_strand_id
1 'polypeptide(L)'
;MPEEILSKIKAGIKREWKIAFFSTVIIGFLTHMFVLTNMLPNHDGLVNIYSSQKKYALGRFFLGPFSGISSFFDLPWVNGTLSIFYLALTSILLTEFFKLRKTPAIILTAGLVVTFPTIASTFSYMFTADGYMFGFLLSVFAVFLTKKYRYGLFPAAFILYLSVGIYQANVTIVLTVVTVWFIQELVSNNKQLKSILYSLMLQIGMTVLGMSMYAITFKGYQTWMGGEITKYQGLDQIGNQKKNIIEQILLIKDKTMEFFFRGFVTDFPINFFEVLNLFLILLILAGVAITVVLNKVYLSPVRMLFIVLSIVLLPIFSFVLYFVSPGVVYHMLMVMAVVLIYILPIVLYNRLDGLSPVANWYSWGTVVVSCLIIFNFSLISNISYFNMSLKYEKSYAMVNRMLDRMEQTDGYTHASKLAVIGRTSVDTELGSKTIPENIPKMTGAMREVILFQPYHYTFMLENQMGKVLETVDAPKLKKLKESNLVKQMNTWPSKDSVKVKEDIIILKLDE
;
A
#
# COMPACT_ATOMS: atom_id res chain seq x y z
N MET A 1 39.72 8.75 7.03
CA MET A 1 39.37 7.39 7.49
C MET A 1 37.85 7.24 7.67
N PRO A 2 37.26 6.03 7.63
CA PRO A 2 35.82 5.82 7.81
C PRO A 2 35.25 6.49 9.06
N GLU A 3 36.01 6.52 10.15
CA GLU A 3 35.66 7.12 11.45
C GLU A 3 35.48 8.64 11.34
N GLU A 4 36.28 9.32 10.52
CA GLU A 4 36.17 10.76 10.29
C GLU A 4 34.93 11.08 9.46
N ILE A 5 34.58 10.22 8.50
CA ILE A 5 33.35 10.34 7.71
C ILE A 5 32.14 10.12 8.63
N LEU A 6 32.17 9.09 9.48
CA LEU A 6 31.13 8.81 10.47
C LEU A 6 30.98 9.94 11.48
N SER A 7 32.10 10.52 11.94
CA SER A 7 32.10 11.69 12.83
C SER A 7 31.44 12.91 12.18
N LYS A 8 31.79 13.20 10.91
CA LYS A 8 31.17 14.27 10.13
C LYS A 8 29.67 14.04 9.90
N ILE A 9 29.28 12.81 9.57
CA ILE A 9 27.86 12.44 9.43
C ILE A 9 27.14 12.66 10.77
N LYS A 10 27.69 12.12 11.86
CA LYS A 10 27.11 12.22 13.21
C LYS A 10 26.92 13.68 13.65
N ALA A 11 27.88 14.56 13.35
CA ALA A 11 27.79 15.99 13.64
C ALA A 11 26.66 16.69 12.86
N GLY A 12 26.29 16.18 11.68
CA GLY A 12 25.19 16.71 10.87
C GLY A 12 23.78 16.22 11.25
N ILE A 13 23.66 15.21 12.11
CA ILE A 13 22.36 14.62 12.48
C ILE A 13 21.63 15.50 13.50
N LYS A 14 20.53 16.11 13.06
CA LYS A 14 19.66 16.94 13.91
C LYS A 14 18.91 16.10 14.95
N ARG A 15 18.53 16.73 16.07
CA ARG A 15 17.71 16.10 17.12
C ARG A 15 16.38 15.58 16.54
N GLU A 16 15.74 16.37 15.71
CA GLU A 16 14.46 16.04 15.09
C GLU A 16 14.56 14.80 14.20
N TRP A 17 15.69 14.60 13.52
CA TRP A 17 15.92 13.42 12.68
C TRP A 17 16.07 12.16 13.54
N LYS A 18 16.76 12.25 14.68
CA LYS A 18 16.85 11.14 15.64
C LYS A 18 15.47 10.76 16.18
N ILE A 19 14.68 11.75 16.57
CA ILE A 19 13.31 11.52 17.08
C ILE A 19 12.46 10.85 15.99
N ALA A 20 12.46 11.36 14.76
CA ALA A 20 11.70 10.80 13.65
C ALA A 20 12.11 9.34 13.37
N PHE A 21 13.42 9.09 13.30
CA PHE A 21 13.97 7.76 13.02
C PHE A 21 13.59 6.76 14.11
N PHE A 22 13.97 7.03 15.37
CA PHE A 22 13.73 6.08 16.46
C PHE A 22 12.25 5.90 16.76
N SER A 23 11.43 6.94 16.62
CA SER A 23 9.97 6.78 16.79
C SER A 23 9.39 5.88 15.72
N THR A 24 9.80 6.04 14.46
CA THR A 24 9.35 5.17 13.36
C THR A 24 9.78 3.73 13.59
N VAL A 25 11.04 3.51 13.96
CA VAL A 25 11.59 2.17 14.23
C VAL A 25 10.88 1.50 15.40
N ILE A 26 10.77 2.18 16.54
CA ILE A 26 10.15 1.62 17.76
C ILE A 26 8.67 1.32 17.52
N ILE A 27 7.90 2.29 17.01
CA ILE A 27 6.46 2.10 16.75
C ILE A 27 6.25 1.04 15.66
N GLY A 28 7.11 1.01 14.64
CA GLY A 28 7.07 0.02 13.56
C GLY A 28 7.27 -1.40 14.09
N PHE A 29 8.31 -1.63 14.89
CA PHE A 29 8.51 -2.94 15.51
C PHE A 29 7.37 -3.31 16.46
N LEU A 30 6.93 -2.39 17.33
CA LEU A 30 5.78 -2.65 18.22
C LEU A 30 4.50 -3.00 17.46
N THR A 31 4.29 -2.43 16.28
CA THR A 31 3.08 -2.67 15.48
C THR A 31 3.18 -3.94 14.64
N HIS A 32 4.34 -4.21 14.05
CA HIS A 32 4.48 -5.22 13.00
C HIS A 32 5.24 -6.48 13.44
N MET A 33 5.70 -6.57 14.69
CA MET A 33 6.52 -7.70 15.17
C MET A 33 5.94 -9.06 14.75
N PHE A 34 4.62 -9.23 14.89
CA PHE A 34 3.98 -10.50 14.57
C PHE A 34 4.16 -10.93 13.10
N VAL A 35 4.04 -10.03 12.11
CA VAL A 35 4.31 -10.41 10.71
C VAL A 35 5.81 -10.52 10.42
N LEU A 36 6.67 -9.83 11.16
CA LEU A 36 8.12 -9.88 10.96
C LEU A 36 8.73 -11.20 11.45
N THR A 37 8.11 -11.84 12.43
CA THR A 37 8.61 -13.09 13.04
C THR A 37 7.85 -14.34 12.57
N ASN A 38 6.82 -14.21 11.74
CA ASN A 38 6.04 -15.33 11.24
C ASN A 38 6.00 -15.34 9.70
N MET A 39 6.09 -16.53 9.11
CA MET A 39 5.90 -16.71 7.67
C MET A 39 4.40 -16.70 7.37
N LEU A 40 3.87 -15.54 6.99
CA LEU A 40 2.45 -15.33 6.72
C LEU A 40 2.25 -15.04 5.21
N PRO A 41 2.43 -16.03 4.31
CA PRO A 41 2.28 -15.78 2.89
C PRO A 41 0.80 -15.55 2.57
N ASN A 42 0.54 -14.63 1.64
CA ASN A 42 -0.73 -14.62 0.93
C ASN A 42 -0.66 -15.50 -0.33
N HIS A 43 -1.73 -15.54 -1.10
CA HIS A 43 -1.79 -16.29 -2.36
C HIS A 43 -0.68 -15.95 -3.37
N ASP A 44 -0.30 -14.67 -3.49
CA ASP A 44 0.82 -14.26 -4.34
C ASP A 44 2.17 -14.62 -3.71
N GLY A 45 2.28 -14.54 -2.38
CA GLY A 45 3.46 -14.96 -1.62
C GLY A 45 3.81 -16.43 -1.86
N LEU A 46 2.80 -17.31 -1.92
CA LEU A 46 3.01 -18.74 -2.22
C LEU A 46 3.77 -18.99 -3.52
N VAL A 47 3.54 -18.15 -4.54
CA VAL A 47 4.19 -18.30 -5.86
C VAL A 47 5.35 -17.34 -6.06
N ASN A 48 5.68 -16.52 -5.05
CA ASN A 48 6.82 -15.61 -5.05
C ASN A 48 7.73 -15.83 -3.83
N ILE A 49 7.74 -17.04 -3.24
CA ILE A 49 8.69 -17.43 -2.19
C ILE A 49 10.14 -17.13 -2.63
N TYR A 50 10.44 -17.39 -3.90
CA TYR A 50 11.61 -16.88 -4.60
C TYR A 50 11.19 -16.23 -5.91
N SER A 51 11.49 -14.95 -6.11
CA SER A 51 11.11 -14.22 -7.32
C SER A 51 11.98 -12.99 -7.54
N SER A 52 12.54 -12.86 -8.74
CA SER A 52 13.39 -11.71 -9.13
C SER A 52 12.66 -10.37 -9.23
N GLN A 53 11.34 -10.35 -8.98
CA GLN A 53 10.46 -9.18 -9.07
C GLN A 53 10.57 -8.38 -10.40
N LYS A 54 11.01 -9.04 -11.49
CA LYS A 54 11.00 -8.49 -12.84
C LYS A 54 9.58 -8.40 -13.37
N LYS A 55 8.86 -7.34 -12.98
CA LYS A 55 7.44 -7.13 -13.31
C LYS A 55 7.26 -6.07 -14.41
N TYR A 56 8.03 -6.17 -15.49
CA TYR A 56 8.00 -5.22 -16.61
C TYR A 56 6.64 -5.17 -17.32
N ALA A 57 5.99 -6.33 -17.48
CA ALA A 57 4.64 -6.41 -18.01
C ALA A 57 3.59 -5.64 -17.18
N LEU A 58 3.88 -5.39 -15.89
CA LEU A 58 3.06 -4.56 -14.99
C LEU A 58 3.46 -3.07 -15.01
N GLY A 59 4.39 -2.65 -15.87
CA GLY A 59 4.95 -1.31 -15.90
C GLY A 59 5.86 -0.98 -14.70
N ARG A 60 6.36 -2.01 -13.99
CA ARG A 60 7.21 -1.87 -12.80
C ARG A 60 8.67 -2.14 -13.16
N PHE A 61 9.26 -1.24 -13.94
CA PHE A 61 10.60 -1.37 -14.52
C PHE A 61 11.74 -1.41 -13.51
N PHE A 62 11.55 -0.88 -12.30
CA PHE A 62 12.60 -0.82 -11.29
C PHE A 62 12.32 -1.64 -10.03
N LEU A 63 11.19 -2.34 -9.95
CA LEU A 63 10.86 -3.12 -8.75
C LEU A 63 11.92 -4.19 -8.44
N GLY A 64 12.31 -4.98 -9.45
CA GLY A 64 13.34 -6.02 -9.33
C GLY A 64 14.65 -5.54 -8.71
N PRO A 65 15.33 -4.55 -9.31
CA PRO A 65 16.57 -4.00 -8.77
C PRO A 65 16.47 -3.54 -7.30
N PHE A 66 15.36 -2.90 -6.91
CA PHE A 66 15.21 -2.37 -5.55
C PHE A 66 14.78 -3.42 -4.53
N SER A 67 13.96 -4.41 -4.90
CA SER A 67 13.69 -5.59 -4.06
C SER A 67 14.93 -6.49 -3.91
N GLY A 68 15.83 -6.49 -4.90
CA GLY A 68 17.09 -7.24 -4.82
C GLY A 68 18.11 -6.70 -3.80
N ILE A 69 17.88 -5.52 -3.22
CA ILE A 69 18.75 -4.95 -2.16
C ILE A 69 18.69 -5.80 -0.90
N SER A 70 17.50 -6.32 -0.55
CA SER A 70 17.37 -7.30 0.53
C SER A 70 17.67 -8.70 0.01
N SER A 71 16.71 -9.29 -0.70
CA SER A 71 16.73 -10.65 -1.20
C SER A 71 15.59 -10.86 -2.19
N PHE A 72 15.75 -11.79 -3.13
CA PHE A 72 14.65 -12.29 -3.96
C PHE A 72 13.79 -13.33 -3.24
N PHE A 73 14.15 -13.69 -2.01
CA PHE A 73 13.33 -14.54 -1.15
C PHE A 73 12.32 -13.71 -0.34
N ASP A 74 11.18 -14.32 -0.08
CA ASP A 74 10.20 -13.84 0.90
C ASP A 74 10.73 -14.10 2.32
N LEU A 75 11.37 -13.08 2.91
CA LEU A 75 12.05 -13.12 4.19
C LEU A 75 11.46 -12.06 5.14
N PRO A 76 10.44 -12.41 5.95
CA PRO A 76 9.69 -11.44 6.75
C PRO A 76 10.55 -10.52 7.62
N TRP A 77 11.53 -11.10 8.32
CA TRP A 77 12.42 -10.30 9.16
C TRP A 77 13.28 -9.33 8.36
N VAL A 78 13.85 -9.77 7.23
CA VAL A 78 14.80 -8.96 6.45
C VAL A 78 14.05 -7.91 5.61
N ASN A 79 13.07 -8.32 4.79
CA ASN A 79 12.32 -7.39 3.95
C ASN A 79 11.55 -6.38 4.83
N GLY A 80 10.96 -6.84 5.93
CA GLY A 80 10.18 -5.99 6.82
C GLY A 80 11.04 -5.04 7.67
N THR A 81 12.20 -5.47 8.18
CA THR A 81 13.12 -4.56 8.87
C THR A 81 13.64 -3.48 7.91
N LEU A 82 14.01 -3.86 6.68
CA LEU A 82 14.47 -2.90 5.68
C LEU A 82 13.35 -1.94 5.26
N SER A 83 12.11 -2.43 5.18
CA SER A 83 10.92 -1.60 4.97
C SER A 83 10.74 -0.55 6.07
N ILE A 84 10.84 -0.94 7.35
CA ILE A 84 10.75 -0.02 8.49
C ILE A 84 11.89 1.01 8.45
N PHE A 85 13.09 0.59 8.05
CA PHE A 85 14.21 1.51 7.86
C PHE A 85 13.92 2.56 6.78
N TYR A 86 13.38 2.18 5.62
CA TYR A 86 12.98 3.13 4.57
C TYR A 86 11.85 4.06 5.01
N LEU A 87 10.90 3.55 5.79
CA LEU A 87 9.86 4.38 6.41
C LEU A 87 10.45 5.38 7.42
N ALA A 88 11.46 4.98 8.20
CA ALA A 88 12.14 5.88 9.14
C ALA A 88 12.88 7.02 8.43
N LEU A 89 13.54 6.72 7.30
CA LEU A 89 14.11 7.75 6.42
C LEU A 89 13.03 8.65 5.82
N THR A 90 11.88 8.10 5.46
CA THR A 90 10.74 8.87 4.95
C THR A 90 10.20 9.82 6.01
N SER A 91 10.06 9.37 7.26
CA SER A 91 9.67 10.22 8.40
C SER A 91 10.66 11.35 8.66
N ILE A 92 11.97 11.11 8.49
CA ILE A 92 13.00 12.17 8.56
C ILE A 92 12.76 13.22 7.46
N LEU A 93 12.53 12.78 6.21
CA LEU A 93 12.31 13.70 5.09
C LEU A 93 11.03 14.52 5.27
N LEU A 94 9.93 13.91 5.72
CA LEU A 94 8.68 14.63 6.02
C LEU A 94 8.87 15.63 7.17
N THR A 95 9.60 15.23 8.22
CA THR A 95 9.97 16.09 9.35
C THR A 95 10.74 17.33 8.87
N GLU A 96 11.75 17.15 8.03
CA GLU A 96 12.53 18.26 7.47
C GLU A 96 11.71 19.10 6.48
N PHE A 97 10.93 18.46 5.62
CA PHE A 97 10.17 19.10 4.54
C PHE A 97 9.06 20.04 5.07
N PHE A 98 8.30 19.58 6.06
CA PHE A 98 7.28 20.36 6.77
C PHE A 98 7.85 21.24 7.89
N LYS A 99 9.13 21.04 8.22
CA LYS A 99 9.87 21.71 9.31
C LYS A 99 9.20 21.46 10.66
N LEU A 100 8.95 20.19 10.98
CA LEU A 100 8.42 19.78 12.28
C LEU A 100 9.50 19.99 13.35
N ARG A 101 9.14 20.71 14.42
CA ARG A 101 10.04 21.07 15.53
C ARG A 101 9.55 20.54 16.87
N LYS A 102 8.23 20.43 17.04
CA LYS A 102 7.64 19.88 18.27
C LYS A 102 7.83 18.37 18.32
N THR A 103 8.35 17.86 19.42
CA THR A 103 8.55 16.42 19.62
C THR A 103 7.26 15.61 19.39
N PRO A 104 6.07 16.00 19.92
CA PRO A 104 4.84 15.28 19.61
C PRO A 104 4.51 15.26 18.11
N ALA A 105 4.71 16.37 17.38
CA ALA A 105 4.42 16.42 15.95
C ALA A 105 5.30 15.44 15.15
N ILE A 106 6.57 15.30 15.54
CA ILE A 106 7.52 14.39 14.92
C ILE A 106 7.13 12.93 15.22
N ILE A 107 6.85 12.60 16.49
CA ILE A 107 6.45 11.25 16.92
C ILE A 107 5.15 10.82 16.24
N LEU A 108 4.14 11.71 16.20
CA LEU A 108 2.84 11.41 15.59
C LEU A 108 2.95 11.23 14.08
N THR A 109 3.76 12.05 13.39
CA THR A 109 4.01 11.89 11.95
C THR A 109 4.70 10.55 11.69
N ALA A 110 5.73 10.20 12.47
CA ALA A 110 6.41 8.92 12.38
C ALA A 110 5.48 7.73 12.64
N GLY A 111 4.64 7.82 13.68
CA GLY A 111 3.66 6.79 14.02
C GLY A 111 2.62 6.60 12.92
N LEU A 112 2.05 7.68 12.38
CA LEU A 112 1.09 7.60 11.28
C LEU A 112 1.71 6.96 10.04
N VAL A 113 2.93 7.37 9.65
CA VAL A 113 3.63 6.81 8.48
C VAL A 113 3.82 5.30 8.59
N VAL A 114 4.27 4.81 9.76
CA VAL A 114 4.60 3.39 9.90
C VAL A 114 3.39 2.51 10.19
N THR A 115 2.37 3.04 10.88
CA THR A 115 1.19 2.23 11.24
C THR A 115 0.08 2.27 10.18
N PHE A 116 0.13 3.19 9.22
CA PHE A 116 -0.93 3.37 8.23
C PHE A 116 -1.34 2.02 7.58
N PRO A 117 -2.64 1.72 7.40
CA PRO A 117 -3.10 0.40 6.95
C PRO A 117 -2.46 -0.12 5.64
N THR A 118 -2.03 0.77 4.74
CA THR A 118 -1.26 0.39 3.54
C THR A 118 0.03 -0.36 3.88
N ILE A 119 0.71 -0.05 4.99
CA ILE A 119 1.92 -0.75 5.42
C ILE A 119 1.61 -2.21 5.73
N ALA A 120 0.56 -2.48 6.51
CA ALA A 120 0.15 -3.84 6.81
C ALA A 120 -0.36 -4.60 5.59
N SER A 121 -1.10 -3.94 4.69
CA SER A 121 -1.49 -4.55 3.41
C SER A 121 -0.27 -4.88 2.55
N THR A 122 0.77 -4.03 2.55
CA THR A 122 2.01 -4.29 1.83
C THR A 122 2.83 -5.41 2.47
N PHE A 123 2.88 -5.51 3.80
CA PHE A 123 3.51 -6.64 4.49
C PHE A 123 2.79 -7.97 4.27
N SER A 124 1.54 -7.96 3.79
CA SER A 124 0.92 -9.19 3.29
C SER A 124 1.54 -9.70 1.97
N TYR A 125 2.31 -8.86 1.27
CA TYR A 125 3.12 -9.16 0.09
C TYR A 125 4.61 -8.98 0.42
N MET A 126 5.05 -9.65 1.48
CA MET A 126 6.35 -9.43 2.11
C MET A 126 7.54 -9.55 1.13
N PHE A 127 7.49 -10.48 0.19
CA PHE A 127 8.44 -10.68 -0.91
C PHE A 127 8.76 -9.44 -1.77
N THR A 128 7.97 -8.36 -1.69
CA THR A 128 8.20 -7.11 -2.43
C THR A 128 8.07 -5.85 -1.57
N ALA A 129 7.83 -6.01 -0.27
CA ALA A 129 7.47 -4.91 0.62
C ALA A 129 8.56 -3.83 0.71
N ASP A 130 9.82 -4.24 0.80
CA ASP A 130 10.98 -3.34 0.89
C ASP A 130 11.14 -2.48 -0.37
N GLY A 131 10.95 -3.07 -1.55
CA GLY A 131 10.96 -2.37 -2.82
C GLY A 131 9.89 -1.27 -2.86
N TYR A 132 8.67 -1.57 -2.40
CA TYR A 132 7.60 -0.58 -2.33
C TYR A 132 7.87 0.54 -1.32
N MET A 133 8.40 0.22 -0.14
CA MET A 133 8.77 1.24 0.85
C MET A 133 9.93 2.12 0.36
N PHE A 134 10.85 1.55 -0.42
CA PHE A 134 11.88 2.33 -1.10
C PHE A 134 11.28 3.28 -2.14
N GLY A 135 10.30 2.80 -2.92
CA GLY A 135 9.55 3.64 -3.85
C GLY A 135 8.89 4.84 -3.16
N PHE A 136 8.26 4.62 -2.01
CA PHE A 136 7.68 5.69 -1.19
C PHE A 136 8.75 6.69 -0.73
N LEU A 137 9.89 6.19 -0.20
CA LEU A 137 11.03 7.02 0.20
C LEU A 137 11.50 7.92 -0.96
N LEU A 138 11.68 7.37 -2.16
CA LEU A 138 12.10 8.13 -3.34
C LEU A 138 11.09 9.23 -3.72
N SER A 139 9.79 8.98 -3.60
CA SER A 139 8.76 9.99 -3.87
C SER A 139 8.88 11.21 -2.96
N VAL A 140 9.00 10.97 -1.65
CA VAL A 140 9.18 12.06 -0.68
C VAL A 140 10.55 12.75 -0.88
N PHE A 141 11.58 11.98 -1.23
CA PHE A 141 12.91 12.50 -1.50
C PHE A 141 12.95 13.43 -2.73
N ALA A 142 12.26 13.08 -3.82
CA ALA A 142 12.14 13.94 -5.00
C ALA A 142 11.51 15.30 -4.66
N VAL A 143 10.44 15.31 -3.86
CA VAL A 143 9.78 16.55 -3.42
C VAL A 143 10.71 17.38 -2.53
N PHE A 144 11.44 16.72 -1.62
CA PHE A 144 12.42 17.36 -0.75
C PHE A 144 13.56 18.03 -1.53
N LEU A 145 14.18 17.30 -2.48
CA LEU A 145 15.29 17.81 -3.28
C LEU A 145 14.89 19.03 -4.12
N THR A 146 13.71 18.96 -4.75
CA THR A 146 13.16 20.07 -5.55
C THR A 146 13.06 21.36 -4.75
N LYS A 147 12.69 21.27 -3.46
CA LYS A 147 12.56 22.43 -2.57
C LYS A 147 13.89 22.87 -1.98
N LYS A 148 14.80 21.93 -1.70
CA LYS A 148 16.03 22.19 -0.93
C LYS A 148 17.14 22.82 -1.79
N TYR A 149 17.27 22.43 -3.06
CA TYR A 149 18.41 22.80 -3.90
C TYR A 149 17.99 23.58 -5.13
N ARG A 150 18.78 24.59 -5.52
CA ARG A 150 18.50 25.48 -6.68
C ARG A 150 18.29 24.72 -7.99
N TYR A 151 19.11 23.70 -8.25
CA TYR A 151 19.00 22.82 -9.41
C TYR A 151 18.40 21.47 -9.07
N GLY A 152 17.67 21.37 -7.95
CA GLY A 152 17.12 20.11 -7.45
C GLY A 152 16.06 19.49 -8.35
N LEU A 153 15.44 20.28 -9.24
CA LEU A 153 14.36 19.87 -10.13
C LEU A 153 14.73 18.67 -11.04
N PHE A 154 15.89 18.71 -11.71
CA PHE A 154 16.30 17.63 -12.63
C PHE A 154 16.66 16.32 -11.92
N PRO A 155 17.55 16.28 -10.90
CA PRO A 155 17.81 15.06 -10.17
C PRO A 155 16.56 14.53 -9.45
N ALA A 156 15.68 15.41 -8.95
CA ALA A 156 14.41 15.00 -8.36
C ALA A 156 13.46 14.36 -9.38
N ALA A 157 13.37 14.89 -10.60
CA ALA A 157 12.54 14.31 -11.66
C ALA A 157 13.03 12.89 -12.01
N PHE A 158 14.34 12.68 -12.08
CA PHE A 158 14.93 11.36 -12.28
C PHE A 158 14.61 10.40 -11.12
N ILE A 159 14.71 10.88 -9.88
CA ILE A 159 14.35 10.09 -8.69
C ILE A 159 12.86 9.73 -8.68
N LEU A 160 11.98 10.65 -9.07
CA LEU A 160 10.55 10.38 -9.21
C LEU A 160 10.29 9.34 -10.30
N TYR A 161 11.00 9.42 -11.43
CA TYR A 161 10.91 8.41 -12.49
C TYR A 161 11.25 7.00 -11.95
N LEU A 162 12.33 6.87 -11.17
CA LEU A 162 12.66 5.60 -10.51
C LEU A 162 11.55 5.16 -9.54
N SER A 163 11.04 6.07 -8.72
CA SER A 163 9.95 5.82 -7.77
C SER A 163 8.69 5.29 -8.47
N VAL A 164 8.22 5.97 -9.53
CA VAL A 164 7.03 5.55 -10.29
C VAL A 164 7.28 4.24 -11.04
N GLY A 165 8.51 4.01 -11.51
CA GLY A 165 8.88 2.75 -12.14
C GLY A 165 9.06 1.58 -11.16
N ILE A 166 9.18 1.82 -9.85
CA ILE A 166 8.98 0.77 -8.83
C ILE A 166 7.48 0.47 -8.72
N TYR A 167 6.67 1.52 -8.52
CA TYR A 167 5.23 1.39 -8.46
C TYR A 167 4.49 2.68 -8.81
N GLN A 168 3.49 2.59 -9.69
CA GLN A 168 2.83 3.74 -10.28
C GLN A 168 2.05 4.59 -9.25
N ALA A 169 1.56 3.97 -8.17
CA ALA A 169 0.86 4.68 -7.10
C ALA A 169 1.73 5.74 -6.41
N ASN A 170 3.06 5.66 -6.53
CA ASN A 170 3.98 6.62 -5.93
C ASN A 170 3.77 8.07 -6.42
N VAL A 171 3.22 8.29 -7.63
CA VAL A 171 2.88 9.65 -8.09
C VAL A 171 1.82 10.32 -7.20
N THR A 172 0.87 9.55 -6.64
CA THR A 172 -0.19 10.07 -5.76
C THR A 172 0.40 10.66 -4.48
N ILE A 173 1.52 10.12 -4.01
CA ILE A 173 2.24 10.57 -2.82
C ILE A 173 2.83 11.95 -3.08
N VAL A 174 3.53 12.14 -4.21
CA VAL A 174 4.10 13.43 -4.59
C VAL A 174 3.02 14.51 -4.65
N LEU A 175 1.93 14.24 -5.37
CA LEU A 175 0.84 15.20 -5.55
C LEU A 175 0.20 15.58 -4.20
N THR A 176 0.00 14.60 -3.32
CA THR A 176 -0.63 14.83 -2.02
C THR A 176 0.31 15.53 -1.04
N VAL A 177 1.61 15.18 -0.99
CA VAL A 177 2.61 15.87 -0.14
C VAL A 177 2.72 17.33 -0.54
N VAL A 178 2.82 17.60 -1.84
CA VAL A 178 2.92 18.96 -2.38
C VAL A 178 1.67 19.76 -2.05
N THR A 179 0.49 19.15 -2.10
CA THR A 179 -0.78 19.82 -1.76
C THR A 179 -0.87 20.15 -0.27
N VAL A 180 -0.50 19.23 0.62
CA VAL A 180 -0.43 19.49 2.07
C VAL A 180 0.57 20.60 2.39
N TRP A 181 1.74 20.60 1.72
CA TRP A 181 2.72 21.67 1.86
C TRP A 181 2.19 23.02 1.34
N PHE A 182 1.49 23.02 0.22
CA PHE A 182 0.93 24.24 -0.35
C PHE A 182 -0.13 24.85 0.58
N ILE A 183 -1.02 24.01 1.15
CA ILE A 183 -1.95 24.43 2.22
C ILE A 183 -1.18 25.06 3.37
N GLN A 184 -0.15 24.40 3.90
CA GLN A 184 0.66 24.91 5.00
C GLN A 184 1.26 26.32 4.70
N GLU A 185 1.83 26.53 3.52
CA GLU A 185 2.43 27.82 3.16
C GLU A 185 1.38 28.92 2.95
N LEU A 186 0.21 28.58 2.40
CA LEU A 186 -0.90 29.52 2.21
C LEU A 186 -1.44 30.03 3.54
N VAL A 187 -1.73 29.11 4.48
CA VAL A 187 -2.30 29.44 5.80
C VAL A 187 -1.30 30.14 6.72
N SER A 188 0.00 29.98 6.50
CA SER A 188 1.03 30.63 7.32
C SER A 188 1.15 32.14 7.08
N ASN A 189 0.68 32.65 5.95
CA ASN A 189 0.70 34.06 5.53
C ASN A 189 2.03 34.83 5.71
N ASN A 190 3.17 34.14 5.80
CA ASN A 190 4.46 34.73 6.12
C ASN A 190 5.39 34.95 4.91
N LYS A 191 4.97 34.49 3.73
CA LYS A 191 5.68 34.66 2.45
C LYS A 191 4.77 35.25 1.41
N GLN A 192 5.34 35.96 0.45
CA GLN A 192 4.59 36.46 -0.71
C GLN A 192 4.01 35.31 -1.55
N LEU A 193 2.76 35.44 -1.98
CA LEU A 193 2.06 34.42 -2.77
C LEU A 193 2.84 34.03 -4.05
N LYS A 194 3.45 35.02 -4.73
CA LYS A 194 4.28 34.79 -5.92
C LYS A 194 5.43 33.81 -5.66
N SER A 195 6.08 33.89 -4.50
CA SER A 195 7.17 32.98 -4.12
C SER A 195 6.68 31.56 -3.85
N ILE A 196 5.50 31.44 -3.22
CA ILE A 196 4.85 30.15 -2.98
C ILE A 196 4.47 29.49 -4.33
N LEU A 197 3.84 30.25 -5.23
CA LEU A 197 3.46 29.78 -6.57
C LEU A 197 4.68 29.39 -7.41
N TYR A 198 5.77 30.15 -7.35
CA TYR A 198 7.02 29.77 -8.02
C TYR A 198 7.55 28.41 -7.51
N SER A 199 7.53 28.20 -6.20
CA SER A 199 7.95 26.93 -5.61
C SER A 199 7.01 25.79 -6.00
N LEU A 200 5.69 26.05 -6.10
CA LEU A 200 4.71 25.09 -6.61
C LEU A 200 4.99 24.73 -8.08
N MET A 201 5.31 25.71 -8.93
CA MET A 201 5.65 25.48 -10.34
C MET A 201 6.89 24.60 -10.50
N LEU A 202 7.89 24.71 -9.62
CA LEU A 202 9.05 23.81 -9.61
C LEU A 202 8.64 22.36 -9.27
N GLN A 203 7.72 22.16 -8.33
CA GLN A 203 7.20 20.83 -7.98
C GLN A 203 6.37 20.23 -9.13
N ILE A 204 5.55 21.05 -9.80
CA ILE A 204 4.81 20.64 -11.01
C ILE A 204 5.79 20.26 -12.12
N GLY A 205 6.79 21.09 -12.39
CA GLY A 205 7.82 20.82 -13.40
C GLY A 205 8.58 19.52 -13.13
N MET A 206 8.99 19.27 -11.89
CA MET A 206 9.61 18.01 -11.47
C MET A 206 8.69 16.81 -11.73
N THR A 207 7.40 16.94 -11.36
CA THR A 207 6.41 15.87 -11.54
C THR A 207 6.18 15.55 -13.01
N VAL A 208 5.99 16.58 -13.85
CA VAL A 208 5.79 16.44 -15.30
C VAL A 208 7.01 15.79 -15.95
N LEU A 209 8.22 16.22 -15.62
CA LEU A 209 9.44 15.64 -16.18
C LEU A 209 9.62 14.18 -15.78
N GLY A 210 9.46 13.83 -14.49
CA GLY A 210 9.58 12.45 -14.02
C GLY A 210 8.54 11.52 -14.64
N MET A 211 7.28 11.96 -14.73
CA MET A 211 6.21 11.20 -15.38
C MET A 211 6.41 11.09 -16.90
N SER A 212 6.98 12.10 -17.55
CA SER A 212 7.32 12.05 -18.97
C SER A 212 8.38 10.98 -19.24
N MET A 213 9.43 10.91 -18.40
CA MET A 213 10.43 9.84 -18.48
C MET A 213 9.80 8.46 -18.31
N TYR A 214 8.90 8.30 -17.32
CA TYR A 214 8.18 7.05 -17.12
C TYR A 214 7.32 6.67 -18.34
N ALA A 215 6.58 7.63 -18.89
CA ALA A 215 5.72 7.41 -20.05
C ALA A 215 6.52 7.02 -21.30
N ILE A 216 7.69 7.65 -21.51
CA ILE A 216 8.62 7.29 -22.59
C ILE A 216 9.11 5.84 -22.42
N THR A 217 9.55 5.46 -21.21
CA THR A 217 9.98 4.08 -20.93
C THR A 217 8.86 3.08 -21.15
N PHE A 218 7.65 3.39 -20.66
CA PHE A 218 6.47 2.53 -20.80
C PHE A 218 6.10 2.32 -22.28
N LYS A 219 6.06 3.40 -23.06
CA LYS A 219 5.77 3.34 -24.49
C LYS A 219 6.88 2.62 -25.28
N GLY A 220 8.15 2.91 -24.96
CA GLY A 220 9.30 2.24 -25.57
C GLY A 220 9.31 0.72 -25.31
N TYR A 221 8.90 0.28 -24.11
CA TYR A 221 8.74 -1.14 -23.80
C TYR A 221 7.67 -1.79 -24.69
N GLN A 222 6.52 -1.12 -24.87
CA GLN A 222 5.41 -1.60 -25.70
C GLN A 222 5.76 -1.64 -27.20
N THR A 223 6.46 -0.63 -27.72
CA THR A 223 6.68 -0.47 -29.17
C THR A 223 8.01 -1.02 -29.65
N TRP A 224 9.10 -0.70 -28.98
CA TRP A 224 10.46 -0.97 -29.48
C TRP A 224 11.04 -2.26 -28.91
N MET A 225 10.69 -2.59 -27.66
CA MET A 225 11.21 -3.79 -27.00
C MET A 225 10.30 -5.02 -27.19
N GLY A 226 9.15 -4.86 -27.87
CA GLY A 226 8.18 -5.94 -28.10
C GLY A 226 7.58 -6.51 -26.81
N GLY A 227 7.59 -5.72 -25.72
CA GLY A 227 7.10 -6.16 -24.42
C GLY A 227 5.58 -6.20 -24.35
N GLU A 228 5.02 -7.29 -23.83
CA GLU A 228 3.58 -7.39 -23.60
C GLU A 228 3.19 -6.73 -22.27
N ILE A 229 2.28 -5.75 -22.34
CA ILE A 229 1.66 -5.15 -21.16
C ILE A 229 0.42 -5.95 -20.78
N THR A 230 0.28 -6.25 -19.49
CA THR A 230 -0.89 -6.96 -18.98
C THR A 230 -2.17 -6.13 -19.05
N LYS A 231 -3.31 -6.80 -19.09
CA LYS A 231 -4.64 -6.17 -18.91
C LYS A 231 -4.94 -5.79 -17.45
N TYR A 232 -4.13 -6.26 -16.50
CA TYR A 232 -4.32 -5.97 -15.07
C TYR A 232 -4.40 -4.45 -14.85
N GLN A 233 -5.43 -4.01 -14.13
CA GLN A 233 -5.69 -2.58 -13.81
C GLN A 233 -5.86 -1.68 -15.05
N GLY A 234 -6.15 -2.26 -16.23
CA GLY A 234 -6.33 -1.52 -17.49
C GLY A 234 -5.05 -0.89 -18.05
N LEU A 235 -3.88 -1.42 -17.68
CA LEU A 235 -2.59 -0.91 -18.12
C LEU A 235 -2.42 -0.92 -19.66
N ASP A 236 -3.05 -1.87 -20.35
CA ASP A 236 -3.03 -2.00 -21.81
C ASP A 236 -3.85 -0.91 -22.53
N GLN A 237 -4.71 -0.18 -21.81
CA GLN A 237 -5.65 0.81 -22.36
C GLN A 237 -5.27 2.26 -22.03
N ILE A 238 -4.12 2.48 -21.38
CA ILE A 238 -3.62 3.82 -21.06
C ILE A 238 -3.45 4.63 -22.36
N GLY A 239 -4.14 5.78 -22.43
CA GLY A 239 -4.05 6.71 -23.57
C GLY A 239 -5.12 6.53 -24.66
N ASN A 240 -5.91 5.45 -24.64
CA ASN A 240 -6.82 5.08 -25.73
C ASN A 240 -8.32 5.30 -25.47
N GLN A 241 -8.71 6.01 -24.40
CA GLN A 241 -10.12 6.20 -24.04
C GLN A 241 -10.54 7.67 -23.84
N LYS A 242 -11.76 8.00 -24.31
CA LYS A 242 -12.47 9.23 -23.94
C LYS A 242 -13.02 9.08 -22.52
N LYS A 243 -12.35 9.69 -21.55
CA LYS A 243 -12.75 9.61 -20.14
C LYS A 243 -13.85 10.62 -19.84
N ASN A 244 -14.95 10.16 -19.25
CA ASN A 244 -15.93 11.04 -18.65
C ASN A 244 -15.38 11.57 -17.31
N ILE A 245 -14.98 12.85 -17.28
CA ILE A 245 -14.40 13.49 -16.10
C ILE A 245 -15.33 13.37 -14.89
N ILE A 246 -16.65 13.48 -15.10
CA ILE A 246 -17.65 13.42 -14.03
C ILE A 246 -17.67 12.02 -13.41
N GLU A 247 -17.63 10.98 -14.22
CA GLU A 247 -17.58 9.59 -13.74
C GLU A 247 -16.34 9.32 -12.88
N GLN A 248 -15.17 9.82 -13.30
CA GLN A 248 -13.93 9.67 -12.52
C GLN A 248 -13.99 10.43 -11.19
N ILE A 249 -14.62 11.62 -11.15
CA ILE A 249 -14.84 12.36 -9.91
C ILE A 249 -15.78 11.58 -8.97
N LEU A 250 -16.83 10.95 -9.50
CA LEU A 250 -17.75 10.11 -8.72
C LEU A 250 -17.03 8.89 -8.14
N LEU A 251 -16.19 8.19 -8.91
CA LEU A 251 -15.37 7.08 -8.40
C LEU A 251 -14.42 7.51 -7.28
N ILE A 252 -13.81 8.69 -7.40
CA ILE A 252 -12.96 9.27 -6.35
C ILE A 252 -13.77 9.58 -5.10
N LYS A 253 -14.94 10.19 -5.25
CA LYS A 253 -15.87 10.46 -4.14
C LYS A 253 -16.23 9.16 -3.45
N ASP A 254 -16.68 8.15 -4.18
CA ASP A 254 -17.12 6.87 -3.63
C ASP A 254 -15.96 6.16 -2.92
N LYS A 255 -14.76 6.14 -3.52
CA LYS A 255 -13.57 5.56 -2.88
C LYS A 255 -13.13 6.32 -1.62
N THR A 256 -13.26 7.64 -1.63
CA THR A 256 -12.97 8.48 -0.46
C THR A 256 -13.96 8.19 0.66
N MET A 257 -15.26 8.11 0.34
CA MET A 257 -16.30 7.78 1.31
C MET A 257 -16.16 6.35 1.83
N GLU A 258 -15.85 5.38 0.97
CA GLU A 258 -15.57 4.00 1.35
C GLU A 258 -14.35 3.92 2.29
N PHE A 259 -13.29 4.68 2.02
CA PHE A 259 -12.11 4.66 2.88
C PHE A 259 -12.36 5.31 4.25
N PHE A 260 -12.95 6.51 4.30
CA PHE A 260 -13.08 7.23 5.57
C PHE A 260 -14.32 6.86 6.38
N PHE A 261 -15.40 6.47 5.71
CA PHE A 261 -16.76 6.43 6.28
C PHE A 261 -17.57 5.22 5.82
N ARG A 262 -16.93 4.07 5.57
CA ARG A 262 -17.59 2.84 5.11
C ARG A 262 -18.88 2.53 5.87
N GLY A 263 -18.83 2.50 7.20
CA GLY A 263 -20.00 2.17 8.04
C GLY A 263 -21.14 3.20 7.99
N PHE A 264 -20.93 4.37 7.40
CA PHE A 264 -21.97 5.38 7.18
C PHE A 264 -22.57 5.33 5.76
N VAL A 265 -21.90 4.69 4.81
CA VAL A 265 -22.28 4.70 3.38
C VAL A 265 -22.58 3.31 2.81
N THR A 266 -22.47 2.27 3.63
CA THR A 266 -22.73 0.87 3.27
C THR A 266 -23.43 0.16 4.44
N ASP A 267 -23.80 -1.10 4.26
CA ASP A 267 -24.44 -1.92 5.31
C ASP A 267 -23.46 -2.43 6.38
N PHE A 268 -22.18 -2.03 6.32
CA PHE A 268 -21.20 -2.35 7.35
C PHE A 268 -21.47 -1.56 8.65
N PRO A 269 -21.15 -2.13 9.83
CA PRO A 269 -21.27 -1.38 11.07
C PRO A 269 -20.25 -0.23 11.14
N ILE A 270 -20.62 0.84 11.82
CA ILE A 270 -19.69 1.92 12.21
C ILE A 270 -18.74 1.37 13.27
N ASN A 271 -17.44 1.41 13.02
CA ASN A 271 -16.43 0.98 13.98
C ASN A 271 -15.54 2.17 14.40
N PHE A 272 -14.57 1.90 15.27
CA PHE A 272 -13.73 2.93 15.85
C PHE A 272 -12.90 3.70 14.81
N PHE A 273 -12.53 3.07 13.69
CA PHE A 273 -11.80 3.71 12.59
C PHE A 273 -12.62 4.84 11.95
N GLU A 274 -13.90 4.63 11.63
CA GLU A 274 -14.71 5.69 11.02
C GLU A 274 -15.04 6.82 12.01
N VAL A 275 -15.19 6.51 13.30
CA VAL A 275 -15.35 7.53 14.35
C VAL A 275 -14.11 8.41 14.46
N LEU A 276 -12.91 7.81 14.46
CA LEU A 276 -11.66 8.57 14.48
C LEU A 276 -11.45 9.38 13.20
N ASN A 277 -11.89 8.86 12.05
CA ASN A 277 -11.86 9.60 10.78
C ASN A 277 -12.79 10.82 10.80
N LEU A 278 -13.95 10.74 11.46
CA LEU A 278 -14.82 11.90 11.66
C LEU A 278 -14.08 12.98 12.48
N PHE A 279 -13.45 12.59 13.60
CA PHE A 279 -12.65 13.52 14.40
C PHE A 279 -11.46 14.10 13.62
N LEU A 280 -10.81 13.31 12.75
CA LEU A 280 -9.77 13.80 11.85
C LEU A 280 -10.29 14.92 10.94
N ILE A 281 -11.42 14.70 10.26
CA ILE A 281 -11.99 15.72 9.35
C ILE A 281 -12.36 16.99 10.12
N LEU A 282 -12.97 16.85 11.31
CA LEU A 282 -13.26 17.99 12.18
C LEU A 282 -11.99 18.74 12.59
N LEU A 283 -10.90 18.03 12.91
CA LEU A 283 -9.60 18.64 13.20
C LEU A 283 -9.02 19.35 11.98
N ILE A 284 -9.10 18.79 10.78
CA ILE A 284 -8.62 19.47 9.57
C ILE A 284 -9.37 20.79 9.37
N LEU A 285 -10.70 20.77 9.45
CA LEU A 285 -11.53 21.96 9.30
C LEU A 285 -11.21 23.01 10.38
N ALA A 286 -11.14 22.58 11.65
CA ALA A 286 -10.81 23.45 12.77
C ALA A 286 -9.39 24.04 12.63
N GLY A 287 -8.39 23.21 12.29
CA GLY A 287 -7.01 23.64 12.13
C GLY A 287 -6.83 24.67 11.01
N VAL A 288 -7.49 24.45 9.87
CA VAL A 288 -7.49 25.42 8.76
C VAL A 288 -8.19 26.72 9.19
N ALA A 289 -9.38 26.65 9.79
CA ALA A 289 -10.10 27.84 10.25
C ALA A 289 -9.31 28.66 11.28
N ILE A 290 -8.74 28.00 12.29
CA ILE A 290 -7.92 28.62 13.33
C ILE A 290 -6.69 29.30 12.71
N THR A 291 -5.96 28.61 11.83
CA THR A 291 -4.77 29.20 11.20
C THR A 291 -5.11 30.34 10.24
N VAL A 292 -6.22 30.25 9.50
CA VAL A 292 -6.72 31.34 8.65
C VAL A 292 -7.04 32.60 9.46
N VAL A 293 -7.69 32.45 10.61
CA VAL A 293 -8.04 33.58 11.49
C VAL A 293 -6.80 34.15 12.16
N LEU A 294 -5.98 33.31 12.82
CA LEU A 294 -4.79 33.77 13.56
C LEU A 294 -3.77 34.46 12.66
N ASN A 295 -3.56 33.96 11.44
CA ASN A 295 -2.61 34.53 10.48
C ASN A 295 -3.25 35.56 9.54
N LYS A 296 -4.50 35.97 9.79
CA LYS A 296 -5.27 36.96 9.01
C LYS A 296 -5.33 36.67 7.51
N VAL A 297 -5.35 35.38 7.14
CA VAL A 297 -5.40 34.92 5.74
C VAL A 297 -6.72 35.29 5.09
N TYR A 298 -7.79 35.40 5.87
CA TYR A 298 -9.13 35.80 5.41
C TYR A 298 -9.16 37.18 4.74
N LEU A 299 -8.16 38.04 4.99
CA LEU A 299 -8.00 39.34 4.31
C LEU A 299 -7.49 39.20 2.86
N SER A 300 -7.11 38.00 2.43
CA SER A 300 -6.61 37.73 1.08
C SER A 300 -7.51 36.71 0.35
N PRO A 301 -8.52 37.18 -0.41
CA PRO A 301 -9.45 36.30 -1.12
C PRO A 301 -8.76 35.29 -2.04
N VAL A 302 -7.66 35.67 -2.66
CA VAL A 302 -6.86 34.78 -3.54
C VAL A 302 -6.23 33.62 -2.76
N ARG A 303 -5.71 33.87 -1.56
CA ARG A 303 -5.19 32.77 -0.70
C ARG A 303 -6.31 31.85 -0.25
N MET A 304 -7.45 32.42 0.14
CA MET A 304 -8.62 31.65 0.55
C MET A 304 -9.10 30.73 -0.58
N LEU A 305 -9.18 31.25 -1.81
CA LEU A 305 -9.51 30.46 -3.00
C LEU A 305 -8.53 29.29 -3.16
N PHE A 306 -7.22 29.54 -3.11
CA PHE A 306 -6.24 28.46 -3.24
C PHE A 306 -6.31 27.44 -2.09
N ILE A 307 -6.63 27.84 -0.86
CA ILE A 307 -6.82 26.91 0.26
C ILE A 307 -8.02 26.00 0.00
N VAL A 308 -9.17 26.56 -0.38
CA VAL A 308 -10.38 25.79 -0.68
C VAL A 308 -10.12 24.82 -1.84
N LEU A 309 -9.53 25.30 -2.94
CA LEU A 309 -9.14 24.45 -4.07
C LEU A 309 -8.19 23.32 -3.64
N SER A 310 -7.18 23.62 -2.81
CA SER A 310 -6.23 22.60 -2.35
C SER A 310 -6.91 21.53 -1.49
N ILE A 311 -7.85 21.92 -0.62
CA ILE A 311 -8.61 20.96 0.21
C ILE A 311 -9.46 20.04 -0.67
N VAL A 312 -10.15 20.59 -1.67
CA VAL A 312 -10.94 19.79 -2.63
C VAL A 312 -10.05 18.86 -3.45
N LEU A 313 -8.83 19.29 -3.78
CA LEU A 313 -7.88 18.50 -4.56
C LEU A 313 -7.20 17.37 -3.75
N LEU A 314 -7.19 17.40 -2.42
CA LEU A 314 -6.58 16.33 -1.60
C LEU A 314 -7.10 14.92 -1.92
N PRO A 315 -8.43 14.65 -1.89
CA PRO A 315 -8.94 13.34 -2.28
C PRO A 315 -8.68 13.04 -3.76
N ILE A 316 -8.78 14.05 -4.64
CA ILE A 316 -8.54 13.88 -6.07
C ILE A 316 -7.11 13.41 -6.35
N PHE A 317 -6.11 14.03 -5.72
CA PHE A 317 -4.71 13.65 -5.90
C PHE A 317 -4.34 12.33 -5.20
N SER A 318 -5.00 12.02 -4.09
CA SER A 318 -4.84 10.72 -3.42
C SER A 318 -5.34 9.56 -4.30
N PHE A 319 -6.34 9.82 -5.14
CA PHE A 319 -6.99 8.82 -6.00
C PHE A 319 -6.85 9.10 -7.51
N VAL A 320 -5.82 9.86 -7.92
CA VAL A 320 -5.71 10.38 -9.30
C VAL A 320 -5.56 9.28 -10.37
N LEU A 321 -5.19 8.06 -10.00
CA LEU A 321 -5.00 6.99 -10.98
C LEU A 321 -6.29 6.60 -11.71
N TYR A 322 -7.47 6.90 -11.15
CA TYR A 322 -8.74 6.80 -11.87
C TYR A 322 -8.72 7.62 -13.18
N PHE A 323 -8.09 8.79 -13.18
CA PHE A 323 -7.87 9.58 -14.39
C PHE A 323 -6.79 9.03 -15.32
N VAL A 324 -5.97 8.06 -14.89
CA VAL A 324 -4.83 7.55 -15.65
C VAL A 324 -5.17 6.21 -16.30
N SER A 325 -5.64 5.25 -15.52
CA SER A 325 -5.82 3.86 -15.96
C SER A 325 -7.30 3.45 -15.91
N PRO A 326 -7.93 3.15 -17.06
CA PRO A 326 -9.32 2.70 -17.10
C PRO A 326 -9.57 1.44 -16.27
N GLY A 327 -10.66 1.38 -15.52
CA GLY A 327 -11.01 0.20 -14.74
C GLY A 327 -10.05 -0.12 -13.58
N VAL A 328 -9.15 0.82 -13.23
CA VAL A 328 -8.31 0.69 -12.04
C VAL A 328 -9.18 0.59 -10.80
N VAL A 329 -8.82 -0.31 -9.88
CA VAL A 329 -9.46 -0.44 -8.58
C VAL A 329 -8.42 -0.16 -7.50
N TYR A 330 -8.66 0.86 -6.69
CA TYR A 330 -7.76 1.19 -5.58
C TYR A 330 -7.80 0.10 -4.49
N HIS A 331 -6.73 -0.69 -4.46
CA HIS A 331 -6.41 -1.61 -3.37
C HIS A 331 -5.72 -0.89 -2.21
N MET A 332 -5.80 -1.42 -0.99
CA MET A 332 -5.22 -0.76 0.20
C MET A 332 -3.72 -0.44 0.05
N LEU A 333 -2.97 -1.28 -0.67
CA LEU A 333 -1.56 -1.05 -0.99
C LEU A 333 -1.29 0.19 -1.89
N MET A 334 -2.30 0.73 -2.56
CA MET A 334 -2.23 1.94 -3.42
C MET A 334 -2.57 3.23 -2.67
N VAL A 335 -3.09 3.13 -1.44
CA VAL A 335 -3.73 4.25 -0.73
C VAL A 335 -2.74 5.04 0.13
N MET A 336 -1.44 4.74 0.05
CA MET A 336 -0.42 5.32 0.93
C MET A 336 -0.45 6.86 0.98
N ALA A 337 -0.76 7.53 -0.14
CA ALA A 337 -0.85 8.99 -0.19
C ALA A 337 -1.85 9.59 0.82
N VAL A 338 -2.90 8.86 1.18
CA VAL A 338 -3.94 9.32 2.12
C VAL A 338 -3.38 9.57 3.52
N VAL A 339 -2.28 8.92 3.93
CA VAL A 339 -1.62 9.21 5.22
C VAL A 339 -1.26 10.70 5.39
N LEU A 340 -1.06 11.41 4.28
CA LEU A 340 -0.70 12.83 4.30
C LEU A 340 -1.88 13.72 4.68
N ILE A 341 -3.12 13.26 4.44
CA ILE A 341 -4.34 13.89 4.96
C ILE A 341 -4.36 13.76 6.49
N TYR A 342 -3.98 12.61 7.05
CA TYR A 342 -3.85 12.40 8.50
C TYR A 342 -2.73 13.26 9.11
N ILE A 343 -1.68 13.58 8.35
CA ILE A 343 -0.55 14.41 8.79
C ILE A 343 -0.89 15.90 8.76
N LEU A 344 -1.83 16.35 7.92
CA LEU A 344 -2.21 17.77 7.81
C LEU A 344 -2.51 18.45 9.15
N PRO A 345 -3.36 17.93 10.05
CA PRO A 345 -3.62 18.60 11.33
C PRO A 345 -2.36 18.72 12.21
N ILE A 346 -1.45 17.75 12.14
CA ILE A 346 -0.15 17.77 12.85
C ILE A 346 0.75 18.86 12.30
N VAL A 347 0.79 19.04 10.98
CA VAL A 347 1.55 20.11 10.32
C VAL A 347 1.05 21.48 10.74
N LEU A 348 -0.26 21.67 10.85
CA LEU A 348 -0.87 22.90 11.35
C LEU A 348 -0.58 23.11 12.84
N TYR A 349 -0.76 22.08 13.67
CA TYR A 349 -0.43 22.09 15.11
C TYR A 349 1.03 22.49 15.37
N ASN A 350 1.97 21.99 14.56
CA ASN A 350 3.39 22.29 14.70
C ASN A 350 3.71 23.79 14.57
N ARG A 351 2.81 24.60 13.99
CA ARG A 351 2.98 26.04 13.78
C ARG A 351 2.24 26.92 14.78
N LEU A 352 1.42 26.33 15.65
CA LEU A 352 0.62 27.06 16.62
C LEU A 352 1.34 27.11 17.97
N ASP A 353 2.03 28.21 18.29
CA ASP A 353 2.78 28.32 19.56
C ASP A 353 2.05 29.22 20.56
N GLY A 354 1.27 28.63 21.48
CA GLY A 354 0.67 29.35 22.61
C GLY A 354 -0.21 30.55 22.24
N LEU A 355 -0.62 30.66 20.97
CA LEU A 355 -1.18 31.87 20.37
C LEU A 355 -2.59 32.22 20.89
N SER A 356 -3.32 31.25 21.44
CA SER A 356 -4.65 31.45 22.04
C SER A 356 -5.14 30.19 22.78
N PRO A 357 -6.12 30.29 23.71
CA PRO A 357 -6.78 29.13 24.31
C PRO A 357 -7.38 28.16 23.28
N VAL A 358 -7.92 28.69 22.18
CA VAL A 358 -8.49 27.88 21.08
C VAL A 358 -7.39 27.07 20.37
N ALA A 359 -6.22 27.67 20.12
CA ALA A 359 -5.08 26.96 19.56
C ALA A 359 -4.55 25.86 20.50
N ASN A 360 -4.66 26.07 21.82
CA ASN A 360 -4.29 25.06 22.80
C ASN A 360 -5.24 23.85 22.77
N TRP A 361 -6.56 24.08 22.75
CA TRP A 361 -7.56 23.01 22.61
C TRP A 361 -7.37 22.20 21.33
N TYR A 362 -7.15 22.88 20.20
CA TYR A 362 -6.83 22.24 18.94
C TYR A 362 -5.55 21.39 19.01
N SER A 363 -4.52 21.90 19.69
CA SER A 363 -3.24 21.19 19.86
C SER A 363 -3.42 19.89 20.62
N TRP A 364 -4.13 19.93 21.76
CA TRP A 364 -4.46 18.73 22.54
C TRP A 364 -5.34 17.76 21.76
N GLY A 365 -6.37 18.27 21.08
CA GLY A 365 -7.23 17.46 20.21
C GLY A 365 -6.44 16.74 19.12
N THR A 366 -5.51 17.44 18.46
CA THR A 366 -4.62 16.85 17.46
C THR A 366 -3.76 15.73 18.05
N VAL A 367 -3.14 15.97 19.22
CA VAL A 367 -2.29 14.95 19.86
C VAL A 367 -3.10 13.73 20.25
N VAL A 368 -4.24 13.90 20.93
CA VAL A 368 -5.07 12.79 21.42
C VAL A 368 -5.66 11.98 20.26
N VAL A 369 -6.28 12.65 19.29
CA VAL A 369 -6.90 11.95 18.14
C VAL A 369 -5.85 11.24 17.29
N SER A 370 -4.69 11.87 17.02
CA SER A 370 -3.62 11.20 16.28
C SER A 370 -3.03 10.00 17.04
N CYS A 371 -2.87 10.08 18.36
CA CYS A 371 -2.47 8.93 19.18
C CYS A 371 -3.46 7.77 19.06
N LEU A 372 -4.77 8.06 19.17
CA LEU A 372 -5.82 7.04 19.04
C LEU A 372 -5.88 6.44 17.64
N ILE A 373 -5.65 7.24 16.60
CA ILE A 373 -5.55 6.76 15.21
C ILE A 373 -4.37 5.81 15.04
N ILE A 374 -3.18 6.18 15.53
CA ILE A 374 -1.99 5.32 15.46
C ILE A 374 -2.26 3.99 16.18
N PHE A 375 -2.87 4.03 17.37
CA PHE A 375 -3.24 2.84 18.10
C PHE A 375 -4.26 1.97 17.34
N ASN A 376 -5.31 2.57 16.80
CA ASN A 376 -6.31 1.85 16.01
C ASN A 376 -5.72 1.24 14.73
N PHE A 377 -4.79 1.93 14.07
CA PHE A 377 -4.05 1.40 12.92
C PHE A 377 -3.17 0.20 13.30
N SER A 378 -2.53 0.24 14.47
CA SER A 378 -1.79 -0.91 14.99
C SER A 378 -2.71 -2.11 15.25
N LEU A 379 -3.93 -1.88 15.77
CA LEU A 379 -4.93 -2.94 15.93
C LEU A 379 -5.39 -3.52 14.59
N ILE A 380 -5.71 -2.67 13.61
CA ILE A 380 -6.09 -3.08 12.25
C ILE A 380 -5.00 -3.96 11.63
N SER A 381 -3.73 -3.57 11.80
CA SER A 381 -2.58 -4.32 11.32
C SER A 381 -2.53 -5.71 11.94
N ASN A 382 -2.66 -5.81 13.27
CA ASN A 382 -2.56 -7.10 13.97
C ASN A 382 -3.78 -8.01 13.74
N ILE A 383 -4.99 -7.46 13.60
CA ILE A 383 -6.16 -8.24 13.16
C ILE A 383 -5.93 -8.81 11.76
N SER A 384 -5.31 -8.03 10.86
CA SER A 384 -4.98 -8.48 9.51
C SER A 384 -3.98 -9.63 9.52
N TYR A 385 -2.92 -9.52 10.31
CA TYR A 385 -1.90 -10.57 10.41
C TYR A 385 -2.43 -11.82 11.11
N PHE A 386 -3.26 -11.66 12.14
CA PHE A 386 -3.96 -12.76 12.78
C PHE A 386 -4.81 -13.52 11.76
N ASN A 387 -5.60 -12.81 10.92
CA ASN A 387 -6.36 -13.45 9.85
C ASN A 387 -5.46 -14.20 8.85
N MET A 388 -4.29 -13.65 8.54
CA MET A 388 -3.33 -14.31 7.66
C MET A 388 -2.79 -15.63 8.25
N SER A 389 -2.53 -15.68 9.57
CA SER A 389 -2.15 -16.93 10.25
C SER A 389 -3.25 -17.98 10.14
N LEU A 390 -4.49 -17.61 10.49
CA LEU A 390 -5.64 -18.51 10.41
C LEU A 390 -5.83 -19.06 8.99
N LYS A 391 -5.73 -18.19 7.99
CA LYS A 391 -5.84 -18.56 6.58
C LYS A 391 -4.73 -19.52 6.15
N TYR A 392 -3.50 -19.27 6.57
CA TYR A 392 -2.36 -20.13 6.27
C TYR A 392 -2.54 -21.51 6.92
N GLU A 393 -2.89 -21.56 8.21
CA GLU A 393 -3.13 -22.80 8.96
C GLU A 393 -4.27 -23.63 8.35
N LYS A 394 -5.40 -22.99 8.02
CA LYS A 394 -6.53 -23.64 7.32
C LYS A 394 -6.08 -24.24 6.00
N SER A 395 -5.33 -23.49 5.20
CA SER A 395 -4.86 -23.93 3.89
C SER A 395 -3.85 -25.08 4.01
N TYR A 396 -2.94 -24.99 4.98
CA TYR A 396 -1.94 -26.03 5.26
C TYR A 396 -2.60 -27.33 5.72
N ALA A 397 -3.49 -27.28 6.70
CA ALA A 397 -4.23 -28.44 7.18
C ALA A 397 -5.09 -29.07 6.06
N MET A 398 -5.69 -28.25 5.21
CA MET A 398 -6.48 -28.73 4.07
C MET A 398 -5.61 -29.46 3.05
N VAL A 399 -4.49 -28.87 2.62
CA VAL A 399 -3.58 -29.49 1.65
C VAL A 399 -2.95 -30.76 2.21
N ASN A 400 -2.59 -30.78 3.49
CA ASN A 400 -2.06 -31.98 4.14
C ASN A 400 -3.05 -33.15 4.09
N ARG A 401 -4.34 -32.90 4.40
CA ARG A 401 -5.40 -33.92 4.28
C ARG A 401 -5.63 -34.36 2.83
N MET A 402 -5.52 -33.43 1.88
CA MET A 402 -5.66 -33.74 0.47
C MET A 402 -4.50 -34.63 -0.01
N LEU A 403 -3.26 -34.33 0.39
CA LEU A 403 -2.09 -35.14 0.07
C LEU A 403 -2.23 -36.56 0.63
N ASP A 404 -2.62 -36.69 1.90
CA ASP A 404 -2.89 -38.00 2.52
C ASP A 404 -3.92 -38.81 1.71
N ARG A 405 -5.02 -38.18 1.28
CA ARG A 405 -6.01 -38.85 0.42
C ARG A 405 -5.44 -39.21 -0.95
N MET A 406 -4.60 -38.37 -1.54
CA MET A 406 -3.95 -38.65 -2.82
C MET A 406 -3.03 -39.88 -2.70
N GLU A 407 -2.24 -39.98 -1.64
CA GLU A 407 -1.31 -41.09 -1.39
C GLU A 407 -2.02 -42.43 -1.21
N GLN A 408 -3.24 -42.42 -0.69
CA GLN A 408 -4.09 -43.59 -0.53
C GLN A 408 -4.92 -43.95 -1.79
N THR A 409 -4.84 -43.16 -2.86
CA THR A 409 -5.62 -43.38 -4.09
C THR A 409 -4.86 -44.31 -5.04
N ASP A 410 -5.52 -45.37 -5.51
CA ASP A 410 -4.95 -46.32 -6.47
C ASP A 410 -4.39 -45.60 -7.71
N GLY A 411 -3.14 -45.91 -8.06
CA GLY A 411 -2.42 -45.29 -9.18
C GLY A 411 -1.59 -44.05 -8.84
N TYR A 412 -1.63 -43.55 -7.60
CA TYR A 412 -0.89 -42.35 -7.17
C TYR A 412 0.61 -42.38 -7.51
N THR A 413 1.26 -43.54 -7.34
CA THR A 413 2.71 -43.70 -7.59
C THR A 413 3.12 -43.42 -9.04
N HIS A 414 2.18 -43.50 -9.99
CA HIS A 414 2.42 -43.23 -11.41
C HIS A 414 2.03 -41.80 -11.81
N ALA A 415 1.47 -41.01 -10.90
CA ALA A 415 0.96 -39.68 -11.21
C ALA A 415 2.04 -38.59 -11.03
N SER A 416 2.14 -37.70 -12.01
CA SER A 416 3.06 -36.56 -12.02
C SER A 416 2.34 -35.21 -12.10
N LYS A 417 1.02 -35.21 -12.36
CA LYS A 417 0.22 -34.01 -12.57
C LYS A 417 -0.95 -33.91 -11.60
N LEU A 418 -1.37 -32.68 -11.30
CA LEU A 418 -2.53 -32.37 -10.50
C LEU A 418 -3.54 -31.50 -11.27
N ALA A 419 -4.76 -32.00 -11.37
CA ALA A 419 -5.93 -31.26 -11.82
C ALA A 419 -6.81 -30.92 -10.62
N VAL A 420 -6.83 -29.65 -10.21
CA VAL A 420 -7.75 -29.15 -9.17
C VAL A 420 -8.97 -28.54 -9.83
N ILE A 421 -10.15 -29.07 -9.51
CA ILE A 421 -11.43 -28.66 -10.10
C ILE A 421 -12.34 -28.14 -9.00
N GLY A 422 -12.81 -26.90 -9.14
CA GLY A 422 -13.68 -26.25 -8.15
C GLY A 422 -12.87 -25.52 -7.06
N ARG A 423 -13.58 -25.08 -6.01
CA ARG A 423 -12.99 -24.41 -4.84
C ARG A 423 -13.65 -24.91 -3.58
N THR A 424 -12.88 -25.19 -2.54
CA THR A 424 -13.44 -25.50 -1.23
C THR A 424 -13.79 -24.21 -0.49
N SER A 425 -15.00 -24.15 0.07
CA SER A 425 -15.34 -23.16 1.10
C SER A 425 -14.97 -23.72 2.47
N VAL A 426 -14.21 -22.93 3.23
CA VAL A 426 -13.96 -23.14 4.68
C VAL A 426 -14.35 -21.86 5.42
N ASP A 427 -15.46 -21.27 4.99
CA ASP A 427 -15.96 -20.01 5.52
C ASP A 427 -16.28 -20.13 7.02
N THR A 428 -15.85 -19.14 7.78
CA THR A 428 -16.17 -19.02 9.20
C THR A 428 -16.79 -17.67 9.48
N GLU A 429 -17.63 -17.59 10.52
CA GLU A 429 -18.21 -16.30 10.92
C GLU A 429 -17.13 -15.26 11.25
N LEU A 430 -15.99 -15.71 11.80
CA LEU A 430 -14.86 -14.85 12.12
C LEU A 430 -14.22 -14.25 10.85
N GLY A 431 -13.78 -15.06 9.89
CA GLY A 431 -13.03 -14.60 8.72
C GLY A 431 -13.89 -14.04 7.59
N SER A 432 -15.13 -14.53 7.43
CA SER A 432 -16.03 -14.10 6.35
C SER A 432 -16.95 -12.94 6.73
N LYS A 433 -17.15 -12.68 8.03
CA LYS A 433 -18.03 -11.59 8.50
C LYS A 433 -17.36 -10.68 9.53
N THR A 434 -16.98 -11.22 10.69
CA THR A 434 -16.52 -10.42 11.84
C THR A 434 -15.30 -9.56 11.51
N ILE A 435 -14.26 -10.15 10.91
CA ILE A 435 -13.04 -9.41 10.55
C ILE A 435 -13.32 -8.36 9.46
N PRO A 436 -13.95 -8.69 8.32
CA PRO A 436 -14.34 -7.70 7.31
C PRO A 436 -15.17 -6.54 7.87
N GLU A 437 -16.04 -6.78 8.84
CA GLU A 437 -16.88 -5.75 9.47
C GLU A 437 -16.10 -4.81 10.41
N ASN A 438 -15.04 -5.29 11.06
CA ASN A 438 -14.32 -4.54 12.10
C ASN A 438 -13.09 -3.77 11.60
N ILE A 439 -12.57 -4.08 10.41
CA ILE A 439 -11.40 -3.40 9.85
C ILE A 439 -11.63 -3.01 8.38
N PRO A 440 -10.92 -1.99 7.84
CA PRO A 440 -11.04 -1.65 6.43
C PRO A 440 -10.60 -2.81 5.53
N LYS A 441 -10.94 -2.76 4.25
CA LYS A 441 -10.62 -3.85 3.30
C LYS A 441 -9.11 -3.95 3.02
N MET A 442 -8.43 -4.87 3.71
CA MET A 442 -6.98 -5.09 3.63
C MET A 442 -6.63 -6.08 2.51
N THR A 443 -6.30 -5.58 1.32
CA THR A 443 -5.87 -6.42 0.20
C THR A 443 -4.72 -7.34 0.61
N GLY A 444 -4.83 -8.63 0.29
CA GLY A 444 -3.85 -9.68 0.63
C GLY A 444 -4.10 -10.36 1.98
N ALA A 445 -4.56 -9.62 2.99
CA ALA A 445 -4.85 -10.17 4.32
C ALA A 445 -6.24 -10.81 4.45
N MET A 446 -7.22 -10.36 3.67
CA MET A 446 -8.61 -10.85 3.70
C MET A 446 -8.78 -12.27 3.14
N ARG A 447 -10.00 -12.84 3.31
CA ARG A 447 -10.45 -14.19 2.92
C ARG A 447 -9.95 -15.31 3.84
N GLU A 448 -10.46 -16.52 3.59
CA GLU A 448 -10.34 -17.70 4.46
C GLU A 448 -9.27 -18.72 4.03
N VAL A 449 -8.90 -18.75 2.74
CA VAL A 449 -7.82 -19.61 2.19
C VAL A 449 -6.91 -18.83 1.25
N ILE A 450 -5.64 -19.26 1.13
CA ILE A 450 -4.69 -18.72 0.15
C ILE A 450 -4.76 -19.44 -1.22
N LEU A 451 -5.55 -20.51 -1.32
CA LEU A 451 -5.58 -21.41 -2.49
C LEU A 451 -6.68 -21.04 -3.49
N PHE A 452 -6.51 -19.93 -4.22
CA PHE A 452 -7.52 -19.46 -5.20
C PHE A 452 -7.49 -20.10 -6.59
N GLN A 453 -6.36 -20.69 -6.98
CA GLN A 453 -6.08 -21.17 -8.32
C GLN A 453 -5.41 -22.54 -8.24
N PRO A 454 -5.57 -23.40 -9.26
CA PRO A 454 -5.01 -24.76 -9.26
C PRO A 454 -3.51 -24.79 -8.94
N TYR A 455 -2.73 -23.87 -9.51
CA TYR A 455 -1.29 -23.81 -9.26
C TYR A 455 -0.92 -23.48 -7.82
N HIS A 456 -1.78 -22.79 -7.05
CA HIS A 456 -1.49 -22.56 -5.63
C HIS A 456 -1.37 -23.88 -4.85
N TYR A 457 -2.13 -24.91 -5.24
CA TYR A 457 -2.05 -26.24 -4.63
C TYR A 457 -0.72 -26.90 -4.94
N THR A 458 -0.25 -26.86 -6.19
CA THR A 458 1.04 -27.47 -6.55
C THR A 458 2.21 -26.75 -5.90
N PHE A 459 2.19 -25.41 -5.86
CA PHE A 459 3.21 -24.63 -5.14
C PHE A 459 3.23 -24.96 -3.65
N MET A 460 2.06 -25.16 -3.04
CA MET A 460 1.98 -25.52 -1.63
C MET A 460 2.46 -26.95 -1.35
N LEU A 461 2.08 -27.90 -2.21
CA LEU A 461 2.56 -29.28 -2.13
C LEU A 461 4.08 -29.35 -2.28
N GLU A 462 4.65 -28.61 -3.21
CA GLU A 462 6.08 -28.61 -3.48
C GLU A 462 6.87 -27.98 -2.31
N ASN A 463 6.53 -26.74 -1.94
CA ASN A 463 7.37 -25.96 -1.02
C ASN A 463 7.08 -26.24 0.46
N GLN A 464 5.87 -26.68 0.83
CA GLN A 464 5.49 -26.93 2.22
C GLN A 464 5.34 -28.42 2.55
N MET A 465 5.05 -29.28 1.56
CA MET A 465 4.83 -30.72 1.79
C MET A 465 5.90 -31.61 1.13
N GLY A 466 6.83 -31.05 0.35
CA GLY A 466 7.89 -31.81 -0.33
C GLY A 466 7.41 -32.68 -1.49
N LYS A 467 6.19 -32.45 -2.01
CA LYS A 467 5.61 -33.21 -3.12
C LYS A 467 5.54 -32.39 -4.39
N VAL A 468 6.31 -32.79 -5.39
CA VAL A 468 6.32 -32.16 -6.73
C VAL A 468 5.20 -32.77 -7.59
N LEU A 469 4.30 -31.92 -8.08
CA LEU A 469 3.27 -32.25 -9.08
C LEU A 469 3.11 -31.07 -10.02
N GLU A 470 3.04 -31.33 -11.33
CA GLU A 470 2.80 -30.28 -12.31
C GLU A 470 1.32 -29.92 -12.37
N THR A 471 1.00 -28.62 -12.48
CA THR A 471 -0.38 -28.19 -12.71
C THR A 471 -0.80 -28.55 -14.13
N VAL A 472 -1.98 -29.17 -14.29
CA VAL A 472 -2.55 -29.43 -15.61
C VAL A 472 -2.88 -28.12 -16.34
N ASP A 473 -2.55 -28.05 -17.64
CA ASP A 473 -2.83 -26.87 -18.46
C ASP A 473 -4.33 -26.53 -18.55
N ALA A 474 -4.65 -25.27 -18.84
CA ALA A 474 -6.04 -24.80 -18.85
C ALA A 474 -6.94 -25.54 -19.87
N PRO A 475 -6.50 -25.83 -21.12
CA PRO A 475 -7.32 -26.59 -22.08
C PRO A 475 -7.63 -28.01 -21.62
N LYS A 476 -6.65 -28.74 -21.07
CA LYS A 476 -6.83 -30.11 -20.57
C LYS A 476 -7.67 -30.12 -19.30
N LEU A 477 -7.48 -29.14 -18.41
CA LEU A 477 -8.31 -28.97 -17.22
C LEU A 477 -9.79 -28.76 -17.60
N LYS A 478 -10.07 -27.95 -18.63
CA LYS A 478 -11.43 -27.75 -19.14
C LYS A 478 -12.03 -29.06 -19.67
N LYS A 479 -11.28 -29.80 -20.48
CA LYS A 479 -11.71 -31.12 -21.00
C LYS A 479 -12.00 -32.12 -19.86
N LEU A 480 -11.15 -32.15 -18.83
CA LEU A 480 -11.35 -32.99 -17.66
C LEU A 480 -12.63 -32.61 -16.92
N LYS A 481 -12.86 -31.31 -16.69
CA LYS A 481 -14.07 -30.81 -16.03
C LYS A 481 -15.36 -31.25 -16.74
N GLU A 482 -15.35 -31.30 -18.07
CA GLU A 482 -16.51 -31.69 -18.88
C GLU A 482 -16.72 -33.22 -18.97
N SER A 483 -15.72 -34.01 -18.56
CA SER A 483 -15.74 -35.47 -18.67
C SER A 483 -16.76 -36.14 -17.74
N ASN A 484 -17.31 -37.27 -18.19
CA ASN A 484 -18.21 -38.09 -17.38
C ASN A 484 -17.55 -38.57 -16.09
N LEU A 485 -16.23 -38.80 -16.11
CA LEU A 485 -15.46 -39.17 -14.93
C LEU A 485 -15.59 -38.13 -13.81
N VAL A 486 -15.33 -36.85 -14.11
CA VAL A 486 -15.39 -35.76 -13.12
C VAL A 486 -16.82 -35.46 -12.70
N LYS A 487 -17.79 -35.56 -13.62
CA LYS A 487 -19.22 -35.38 -13.30
C LYS A 487 -19.72 -36.43 -12.30
N GLN A 488 -19.23 -37.66 -12.40
CA GLN A 488 -19.57 -38.75 -11.48
C GLN A 488 -18.75 -38.75 -10.17
N MET A 489 -17.67 -37.95 -10.09
CA MET A 489 -16.93 -37.79 -8.85
C MET A 489 -17.74 -36.98 -7.84
N ASN A 490 -17.73 -37.42 -6.58
CA ASN A 490 -18.22 -36.63 -5.46
C ASN A 490 -17.24 -35.48 -5.17
N THR A 491 -17.71 -34.44 -4.48
CA THR A 491 -16.87 -33.32 -4.07
C THR A 491 -16.11 -33.65 -2.77
N TRP A 492 -14.97 -32.98 -2.57
CA TRP A 492 -14.20 -33.06 -1.33
C TRP A 492 -15.10 -32.75 -0.11
N PRO A 493 -15.04 -33.52 0.99
CA PRO A 493 -14.00 -34.50 1.37
C PRO A 493 -14.33 -35.99 1.09
N SER A 494 -15.31 -36.28 0.22
CA SER A 494 -15.72 -37.65 -0.10
C SER A 494 -14.56 -38.54 -0.57
N LYS A 495 -14.61 -39.84 -0.32
CA LYS A 495 -13.55 -40.80 -0.76
C LYS A 495 -13.28 -40.68 -2.27
N ASP A 496 -14.35 -40.57 -3.05
CA ASP A 496 -14.30 -40.53 -4.52
C ASP A 496 -14.02 -39.13 -5.09
N SER A 497 -13.69 -38.15 -4.24
CA SER A 497 -13.31 -36.80 -4.69
C SER A 497 -11.89 -36.72 -5.24
N VAL A 498 -11.10 -37.79 -5.07
CA VAL A 498 -9.77 -37.95 -5.63
C VAL A 498 -9.76 -39.20 -6.49
N LYS A 499 -9.32 -39.08 -7.74
CA LYS A 499 -9.11 -40.20 -8.66
C LYS A 499 -7.84 -40.00 -9.45
N VAL A 500 -7.17 -41.09 -9.80
CA VAL A 500 -6.05 -41.05 -10.75
C VAL A 500 -6.54 -41.54 -12.10
N LYS A 501 -6.22 -40.78 -13.15
CA LYS A 501 -6.40 -41.21 -14.54
C LYS A 501 -5.09 -40.95 -15.29
N GLU A 502 -4.50 -42.02 -15.84
CA GLU A 502 -3.19 -41.97 -16.50
C GLU A 502 -2.13 -41.42 -15.53
N ASP A 503 -1.51 -40.27 -15.85
CA ASP A 503 -0.50 -39.58 -15.05
C ASP A 503 -1.07 -38.44 -14.18
N ILE A 504 -2.40 -38.30 -14.10
CA ILE A 504 -3.08 -37.14 -13.51
C ILE A 504 -3.87 -37.53 -12.27
N ILE A 505 -3.56 -36.87 -11.15
CA ILE A 505 -4.43 -36.82 -9.98
C ILE A 505 -5.52 -35.78 -10.23
N ILE A 506 -6.77 -36.21 -10.17
CA ILE A 506 -7.94 -35.34 -10.29
C ILE A 506 -8.49 -35.13 -8.88
N LEU A 507 -8.51 -33.88 -8.43
CA LEU A 507 -9.08 -33.44 -7.16
C LEU A 507 -10.31 -32.57 -7.42
N LYS A 508 -11.49 -33.07 -7.08
CA LYS A 508 -12.77 -32.34 -7.20
C LYS A 508 -13.16 -31.71 -5.87
N LEU A 509 -13.19 -30.39 -5.81
CA LEU A 509 -13.49 -29.59 -4.63
C LEU A 509 -14.92 -29.08 -4.58
N ASP A 510 -15.53 -28.89 -5.74
CA ASP A 510 -16.88 -28.35 -5.94
C ASP A 510 -17.46 -28.91 -7.25
N GLU A 511 -18.76 -28.69 -7.50
CA GLU A 511 -19.49 -29.20 -8.67
C GLU A 511 -18.98 -28.72 -10.05
#